data_AF-X0KRC2-F1
#
_entry.id   AF-X0KRC2-F1
#
_cell.length_a   1.000
_cell.length_b   1.000
_cell.length_c   1.000
_cell.angle_alpha   90.00
_cell.angle_beta   90.00
_cell.angle_gamma   90.00
#
_symmetry.space_group_name_H-M   'P 1'
#
loop_
_entity.id
_entity.type
_entity.pdbx_description
1 polymer ?
#
loop_
_entity_poly.entity_id
_entity_poly.type
_entity_poly.pdbx_seq_one_letter_code
_entity_poly.pdbx_strand_id
1 'polypeptide(L)'
;MEAPRLWRPPAVYVSLRKVCESNTDFDRRHRWQLHISQYHWRTWSCPFKCGSMFPSAVELGDHVRHHYLPNASDEHLSTVVARGEVSVSSDVTKECPLCRQAISGLKSYVKHTGRHLEQLALFALPSIEDEGLEDDVESDEQNDEASELGAISTDDNSWDASSKPHE
;
A
#
# COMPACT_ATOMS: atom_id res chain seq x y z
N MET A 1 -30.54 -17.65 10.96
CA MET A 1 -30.13 -17.14 9.64
C MET A 1 -28.97 -16.20 9.88
N GLU A 2 -27.74 -16.74 9.92
CA GLU A 2 -26.53 -15.92 10.02
C GLU A 2 -26.23 -15.31 8.64
N ALA A 3 -25.86 -14.03 8.63
CA ALA A 3 -25.50 -13.33 7.41
C ALA A 3 -24.26 -13.97 6.76
N PRO A 4 -24.15 -13.97 5.41
CA PRO A 4 -22.97 -14.49 4.73
C PRO A 4 -21.75 -13.69 5.19
N ARG A 5 -20.70 -14.41 5.60
CA ARG A 5 -19.39 -13.81 5.88
C ARG A 5 -18.92 -13.15 4.58
N LEU A 6 -19.01 -11.82 4.53
CA LEU A 6 -18.47 -11.01 3.46
C LEU A 6 -16.97 -11.32 3.38
N TRP A 7 -16.57 -12.12 2.37
CA TRP A 7 -15.18 -12.47 2.13
C TRP A 7 -14.41 -11.17 1.94
N ARG A 8 -13.63 -10.76 2.96
CA ARG A 8 -12.69 -9.67 2.80
C ARG A 8 -11.49 -10.23 2.03
N PRO A 9 -11.14 -9.67 0.86
CA PRO A 9 -9.91 -10.09 0.20
C PRO A 9 -8.73 -9.86 1.17
N PRO A 10 -7.79 -10.81 1.26
CA PRO A 10 -6.64 -10.66 2.14
C PRO A 10 -5.88 -9.40 1.75
N ALA A 11 -5.51 -8.62 2.75
CA ALA A 11 -4.84 -7.36 2.50
C ALA A 11 -3.49 -7.59 1.84
N VAL A 12 -3.29 -6.91 0.72
CA VAL A 12 -2.11 -7.08 -0.13
C VAL A 12 -0.89 -6.38 0.48
N TYR A 13 -1.08 -5.37 1.33
CA TYR A 13 0.03 -4.63 1.95
C TYR A 13 -0.11 -4.55 3.48
N VAL A 14 0.99 -4.82 4.18
CA VAL A 14 1.12 -4.74 5.65
C VAL A 14 2.41 -4.04 6.04
N SER A 15 2.45 -3.45 7.24
CA SER A 15 3.65 -2.83 7.79
C SER A 15 4.56 -3.86 8.47
N LEU A 16 5.74 -4.10 7.89
CA LEU A 16 6.65 -5.18 8.30
C LEU A 16 7.63 -4.80 9.44
N ARG A 17 7.52 -3.59 10.01
CA ARG A 17 8.43 -3.10 11.06
C ARG A 17 7.70 -3.03 12.41
N LYS A 18 8.36 -3.53 13.47
CA LYS A 18 7.88 -3.64 14.86
C LYS A 18 7.35 -2.35 15.54
N VAL A 19 7.38 -1.20 14.88
CA VAL A 19 7.05 0.11 15.46
C VAL A 19 5.58 0.50 15.22
N CYS A 20 4.84 -0.23 14.37
CA CYS A 20 3.41 -0.01 14.25
C CYS A 20 2.63 -0.91 15.22
N GLU A 21 1.99 -0.30 16.22
CA GLU A 21 1.09 -0.97 17.17
C GLU A 21 -0.16 -1.54 16.51
N SER A 22 -0.49 -1.12 15.29
CA SER A 22 -1.52 -1.75 14.48
C SER A 22 -0.87 -2.44 13.28
N ASN A 23 -1.12 -3.75 13.13
CA ASN A 23 -1.04 -4.47 11.86
C ASN A 23 -2.07 -3.87 10.89
N THR A 24 -1.88 -2.60 10.51
CA THR A 24 -2.80 -1.90 9.62
C THR A 24 -2.65 -2.53 8.25
N ASP A 25 -3.75 -3.05 7.78
CA ASP A 25 -3.88 -3.68 6.50
C ASP A 25 -4.29 -2.61 5.48
N PHE A 26 -3.62 -2.57 4.32
CA PHE A 26 -3.92 -1.59 3.27
C PHE A 26 -4.42 -2.29 2.02
N ASP A 27 -5.61 -1.88 1.57
CA ASP A 27 -6.26 -2.34 0.34
C ASP A 27 -5.55 -1.81 -0.93
N ARG A 28 -4.88 -0.66 -0.84
CA ARG A 28 -4.24 0.01 -1.97
C ARG A 28 -2.82 0.45 -1.68
N ARG A 29 -1.94 0.25 -2.67
CA ARG A 29 -0.52 0.60 -2.60
C ARG A 29 -0.25 2.07 -2.28
N HIS A 30 -1.09 2.99 -2.75
CA HIS A 30 -0.90 4.43 -2.49
C HIS A 30 -1.12 4.78 -1.01
N ARG A 31 -2.07 4.11 -0.33
CA ARG A 31 -2.32 4.30 1.11
C ARG A 31 -1.15 3.78 1.92
N TRP A 32 -0.65 2.61 1.54
CA TRP A 32 0.55 2.06 2.13
C TRP A 32 1.78 2.96 1.88
N GLN A 33 1.96 3.50 0.68
CA GLN A 33 3.03 4.46 0.39
C GLN A 33 2.97 5.70 1.29
N LEU A 34 1.78 6.28 1.47
CA LEU A 34 1.60 7.44 2.36
C LEU A 34 1.95 7.08 3.81
N HIS A 35 1.54 5.90 4.27
CA HIS A 35 1.92 5.40 5.58
C HIS A 35 3.44 5.21 5.71
N ILE A 36 4.09 4.54 4.75
CA ILE A 36 5.56 4.38 4.75
C ILE A 36 6.24 5.76 4.78
N SER A 37 5.78 6.72 3.97
CA SER A 37 6.36 8.07 3.97
C SER A 37 6.18 8.79 5.30
N GLN A 38 5.02 8.60 5.93
CA GLN A 38 4.69 9.24 7.20
C GLN A 38 5.29 8.55 8.42
N TYR A 39 5.74 7.30 8.39
CA TYR A 39 6.18 6.65 9.65
C TYR A 39 7.53 5.95 9.54
N HIS A 40 7.91 5.49 8.35
CA HIS A 40 9.12 4.68 8.16
C HIS A 40 10.18 5.37 7.28
N TRP A 41 9.77 6.39 6.53
CA TRP A 41 10.58 7.18 5.62
C TRP A 41 10.69 8.63 6.09
N ARG A 42 11.01 8.83 7.38
CA ARG A 42 11.33 10.12 8.00
C ARG A 42 12.83 10.24 8.33
N THR A 43 13.33 11.47 8.31
CA THR A 43 14.65 11.87 8.81
C THR A 43 14.53 13.16 9.59
N TRP A 44 15.45 13.36 10.53
CA TRP A 44 15.50 14.53 11.39
C TRP A 44 16.79 15.30 11.16
N SER A 45 16.69 16.59 10.85
CA SER A 45 17.82 17.51 10.74
C SER A 45 17.86 18.41 11.96
N CYS A 46 19.07 18.72 12.43
CA CYS A 46 19.22 19.61 13.57
C CYS A 46 18.78 21.05 13.23
N PRO A 47 17.82 21.64 13.97
CA PRO A 47 17.34 23.00 13.68
C PRO A 47 18.34 24.11 14.03
N PHE A 48 19.44 23.78 14.74
CA PHE A 48 20.48 24.73 15.17
C PHE A 48 21.63 24.91 14.16
N LYS A 49 21.44 24.49 12.89
CA LYS A 49 22.41 24.67 11.80
C LYS A 49 23.79 24.01 11.99
N CYS A 50 23.89 22.95 12.79
CA CYS A 50 25.12 22.16 12.87
C CYS A 50 25.31 21.16 11.71
N GLY A 51 24.32 21.05 10.81
CA GLY A 51 24.39 20.17 9.64
C GLY A 51 24.22 18.68 9.92
N SER A 52 23.97 18.28 11.18
CA SER A 52 23.76 16.88 11.55
C SER A 52 22.37 16.38 11.16
N MET A 53 22.31 15.15 10.66
CA MET A 53 21.07 14.42 10.35
C MET A 53 20.99 13.13 11.16
N PHE A 54 19.77 12.78 11.54
CA PHE A 54 19.46 11.66 12.41
C PHE A 54 18.33 10.80 11.80
N PRO A 55 18.44 9.47 11.90
CA PRO A 55 17.44 8.52 11.41
C PRO A 55 16.20 8.39 12.32
N SER A 56 16.21 8.97 13.52
CA SER A 56 15.08 8.94 14.46
C SER A 56 14.90 10.25 15.25
N ALA A 57 13.66 10.50 15.70
CA ALA A 57 13.31 11.61 16.58
C ALA A 57 14.06 11.56 17.93
N VAL A 58 14.25 10.35 18.46
CA VAL A 58 14.96 10.12 19.74
C VAL A 58 16.41 10.55 19.62
N GLU A 59 17.10 10.15 18.55
CA GLU A 59 18.50 10.53 18.34
C GLU A 59 18.68 12.04 18.15
N LEU A 60 17.76 12.72 17.47
CA LEU A 60 17.77 14.18 17.41
C LEU A 60 17.50 14.79 18.80
N GLY A 61 16.57 14.23 19.57
CA GLY A 61 16.24 14.69 20.92
C GLY A 61 17.44 14.61 21.86
N ASP A 62 18.14 13.48 21.84
CA ASP A 62 19.37 13.27 22.60
C ASP A 62 20.45 14.26 22.16
N HIS A 63 20.66 14.43 20.85
CA HIS A 63 21.60 15.42 20.34
C HIS A 63 21.28 16.83 20.82
N VAL A 64 20.00 17.24 20.73
CA VAL A 64 19.57 18.59 21.14
C VAL A 64 19.76 18.80 22.63
N ARG A 65 19.41 17.79 23.44
CA ARG A 65 19.58 17.84 24.89
C ARG A 65 21.05 17.98 25.27
N HIS A 66 21.94 17.20 24.68
CA HIS A 66 23.35 17.22 25.06
C HIS A 66 24.07 18.50 24.62
N HIS A 67 23.76 19.05 23.44
CA HIS A 67 24.56 20.13 22.85
C HIS A 67 23.97 21.53 23.00
N TYR A 68 22.65 21.67 23.09
CA TYR A 68 22.00 23.00 23.08
C TYR A 68 21.12 23.22 24.31
N LEU A 69 20.39 22.20 24.76
CA LEU A 69 19.32 22.33 25.75
C LEU A 69 19.41 21.25 26.85
N PRO A 70 20.46 21.21 27.69
CA PRO A 70 20.66 20.15 28.69
C PRO A 70 19.57 20.10 29.75
N ASN A 71 18.95 21.25 30.04
CA ASN A 71 17.95 21.40 31.10
C ASN A 71 16.51 21.58 30.54
N ALA A 72 16.28 21.36 29.25
CA ALA A 72 14.94 21.48 28.70
C ALA A 72 14.01 20.38 29.22
N SER A 73 12.72 20.73 29.38
CA SER A 73 11.67 19.75 29.61
C SER A 73 11.45 18.89 28.37
N ASP A 74 10.90 17.70 28.56
CA ASP A 74 10.64 16.77 27.45
C ASP A 74 9.61 17.33 26.46
N GLU A 75 8.64 18.13 26.92
CA GLU A 75 7.68 18.84 26.07
C GLU A 75 8.38 19.86 25.15
N HIS A 76 9.35 20.59 25.70
CA HIS A 76 10.12 21.55 24.92
C HIS A 76 11.03 20.84 23.90
N LEU A 77 11.70 19.76 24.32
CA LEU A 77 12.51 18.94 23.41
C LEU A 77 11.67 18.34 22.28
N SER A 78 10.48 17.81 22.58
CA SER A 78 9.55 17.27 21.59
C SER A 78 9.18 18.31 20.54
N THR A 79 8.90 19.55 20.96
CA THR A 79 8.60 20.67 20.04
C THR A 79 9.77 20.99 19.12
N VAL A 80 10.99 20.99 19.64
CA VAL A 80 12.21 21.24 18.85
C VAL A 80 12.48 20.08 17.88
N VAL A 81 12.32 18.84 18.33
CA VAL A 81 12.49 17.63 17.51
C VAL A 81 11.47 17.58 16.38
N ALA A 82 10.21 17.90 16.65
CA ALA A 82 9.16 17.97 15.64
C ALA A 82 9.49 19.00 14.54
N ARG A 83 10.09 20.14 14.91
CA ARG A 83 10.56 21.15 13.95
C ARG A 83 11.75 20.68 13.11
N GLY A 84 12.56 19.76 13.64
CA GLY A 84 13.70 19.17 12.93
C GLY A 84 13.28 18.10 11.91
N GLU A 85 12.01 17.73 11.83
CA GLU A 85 11.56 16.76 10.85
C GLU A 85 11.69 17.32 9.42
N VAL A 86 12.34 16.56 8.54
CA VAL A 86 12.50 16.91 7.14
C VAL A 86 11.84 15.84 6.27
N SER A 87 11.11 16.28 5.25
CA SER A 87 10.63 15.39 4.20
C SER A 87 11.84 14.73 3.52
N VAL A 88 11.86 13.39 3.55
CA VAL A 88 13.05 12.64 3.17
C VAL A 88 13.42 12.89 1.71
N SER A 89 14.67 13.31 1.50
CA SER A 89 15.26 13.44 0.17
C SER A 89 15.37 12.07 -0.52
N SER A 90 15.57 12.09 -1.84
CA SER A 90 15.81 10.88 -2.64
C SER A 90 16.99 10.02 -2.17
N ASP A 91 17.88 10.58 -1.37
CA ASP A 91 19.20 10.02 -1.07
C ASP A 91 19.18 9.05 0.11
N VAL A 92 18.07 8.99 0.85
CA VAL A 92 17.93 8.04 1.96
C VAL A 92 17.81 6.63 1.41
N THR A 93 18.69 5.77 1.92
CA THR A 93 18.74 4.34 1.62
C THR A 93 18.22 3.57 2.82
N LYS A 94 17.31 2.62 2.59
CA LYS A 94 16.81 1.69 3.61
C LYS A 94 16.85 0.27 3.07
N GLU A 95 17.04 -0.69 3.96
CA GLU A 95 17.04 -2.11 3.62
C GLU A 95 15.62 -2.68 3.59
N CYS A 96 15.32 -3.51 2.59
CA CYS A 96 14.08 -4.26 2.55
C CYS A 96 14.07 -5.32 3.67
N PRO A 97 13.02 -5.41 4.50
CA PRO A 97 12.95 -6.41 5.57
C PRO A 97 12.79 -7.85 5.08
N LEU A 98 12.40 -8.06 3.82
CA LEU A 98 12.12 -9.39 3.26
C LEU A 98 13.34 -10.01 2.56
N CYS A 99 14.13 -9.20 1.85
CA CYS A 99 15.29 -9.68 1.09
C CYS A 99 16.63 -9.01 1.46
N ARG A 100 16.61 -8.05 2.40
CA ARG A 100 17.78 -7.26 2.86
C ARG A 100 18.46 -6.41 1.79
N GLN A 101 17.83 -6.20 0.63
CA GLN A 101 18.37 -5.32 -0.40
C GLN A 101 18.29 -3.85 0.05
N ALA A 102 19.41 -3.13 -0.02
CA ALA A 102 19.48 -1.70 0.20
C ALA A 102 18.87 -0.94 -0.99
N ILE A 103 17.89 -0.07 -0.71
CA ILE A 103 17.12 0.64 -1.73
C ILE A 103 17.08 2.12 -1.39
N SER A 104 17.51 2.94 -2.34
CA SER A 104 17.51 4.40 -2.24
C SER A 104 16.22 4.99 -2.80
N GLY A 105 15.63 5.92 -2.06
CA GLY A 105 14.43 6.65 -2.44
C GLY A 105 13.12 5.91 -2.15
N LEU A 106 12.14 6.68 -1.67
CA LEU A 106 10.84 6.18 -1.22
C LEU A 106 10.10 5.38 -2.31
N LYS A 107 10.02 5.91 -3.53
CA LYS A 107 9.26 5.30 -4.62
C LYS A 107 9.82 3.93 -5.01
N SER A 108 11.14 3.81 -5.07
CA SER A 108 11.84 2.56 -5.35
C SER A 108 11.63 1.55 -4.23
N TYR A 109 11.75 1.98 -2.97
CA TYR A 109 11.52 1.11 -1.81
C TYR A 109 10.09 0.57 -1.74
N VAL A 110 9.09 1.44 -1.96
CA VAL A 110 7.68 1.06 -2.00
C VAL A 110 7.41 0.11 -3.17
N LYS A 111 8.02 0.33 -4.35
CA LYS A 111 7.89 -0.59 -5.48
C LYS A 111 8.48 -1.96 -5.17
N HIS A 112 9.68 -1.99 -4.61
CA HIS A 112 10.36 -3.22 -4.31
C HIS A 112 9.63 -4.01 -3.21
N THR A 113 9.41 -3.39 -2.05
CA THR A 113 8.78 -4.05 -0.91
C THR A 113 7.32 -4.40 -1.21
N GLY A 114 6.62 -3.58 -2.01
CA GLY A 114 5.25 -3.85 -2.44
C GLY A 114 5.14 -5.12 -3.29
N ARG A 115 6.09 -5.36 -4.20
CA ARG A 115 6.12 -6.61 -4.98
C ARG A 115 6.27 -7.85 -4.11
N HIS A 116 7.11 -7.79 -3.08
CA HIS A 116 7.24 -8.90 -2.16
C HIS A 116 5.94 -9.15 -1.37
N LEU A 117 5.28 -8.08 -0.92
CA LEU A 117 4.00 -8.19 -0.22
C LEU A 117 2.91 -8.78 -1.13
N GLU A 118 2.85 -8.37 -2.39
CA GLU A 118 1.95 -8.95 -3.41
C GLU A 118 2.21 -10.44 -3.63
N GLN A 119 3.48 -10.85 -3.75
CA GLN A 119 3.84 -12.26 -3.90
C GLN A 119 3.43 -13.11 -2.69
N LEU A 120 3.62 -12.58 -1.47
CA LEU A 120 3.20 -13.25 -0.25
C LEU A 120 1.67 -13.34 -0.15
N ALA A 121 0.95 -12.30 -0.55
CA ALA A 121 -0.51 -12.30 -0.56
C ALA A 121 -1.07 -13.33 -1.56
N LEU A 122 -0.47 -13.43 -2.76
CA LEU A 122 -0.85 -14.43 -3.77
C LEU A 122 -0.60 -15.86 -3.28
N PHE A 123 0.52 -16.11 -2.61
CA PHE A 123 0.81 -17.43 -2.03
C PHE A 123 -0.19 -17.84 -0.93
N ALA A 124 -0.77 -16.86 -0.23
CA ALA A 124 -1.75 -17.12 0.82
C ALA A 124 -3.18 -17.35 0.29
N LEU A 125 -3.42 -17.20 -1.02
CA LEU A 125 -4.73 -17.49 -1.60
C LEU A 125 -4.92 -19.01 -1.71
N PRO A 126 -6.11 -19.54 -1.35
CA PRO A 126 -6.44 -20.94 -1.61
C PRO A 126 -6.33 -21.26 -3.10
N SER A 127 -5.74 -22.41 -3.45
CA SER A 127 -5.78 -22.93 -4.83
C SER A 127 -7.21 -23.41 -5.11
N ILE A 128 -7.87 -22.85 -6.14
CA ILE A 128 -9.21 -23.26 -6.58
C ILE A 128 -9.10 -24.49 -7.50
N GLU A 129 -8.19 -25.41 -7.19
CA GLU A 129 -8.11 -26.68 -7.88
C GLU A 129 -8.84 -27.73 -7.03
N ASP A 130 -9.95 -28.21 -7.60
CA ASP A 130 -10.65 -29.44 -7.28
C ASP A 130 -11.73 -29.37 -6.17
N GLU A 131 -12.80 -28.61 -6.43
CA GLU A 131 -14.14 -29.03 -6.02
C GLU A 131 -14.89 -29.48 -7.28
N GLY A 132 -15.00 -30.81 -7.40
CA GLY A 132 -15.42 -31.53 -8.59
C GLY A 132 -16.70 -31.00 -9.21
N LEU A 133 -16.59 -30.62 -10.49
CA LEU A 133 -17.72 -30.58 -11.39
C LEU A 133 -18.13 -32.04 -11.65
N GLU A 134 -18.99 -32.57 -10.78
CA GLU A 134 -19.74 -33.80 -11.08
C GLU A 134 -20.71 -33.45 -12.22
N ASP A 135 -20.26 -33.77 -13.43
CA ASP A 135 -20.99 -33.72 -14.69
C ASP A 135 -22.07 -34.80 -14.68
N ASP A 136 -23.24 -34.49 -14.13
CA ASP A 136 -24.42 -35.36 -14.24
C ASP A 136 -25.14 -35.04 -15.56
N VAL A 137 -24.59 -35.60 -16.65
CA VAL A 137 -25.24 -35.67 -17.95
C VAL A 137 -26.41 -36.67 -17.91
N GLU A 138 -27.55 -36.27 -17.36
CA GLU A 138 -28.79 -36.99 -17.60
C GLU A 138 -29.34 -36.56 -18.98
N SER A 139 -28.97 -37.34 -19.99
CA SER A 139 -29.60 -37.35 -21.30
C SER A 139 -31.00 -37.94 -21.16
N ASP A 140 -32.04 -37.12 -21.29
CA ASP A 140 -33.35 -37.63 -21.68
C ASP A 140 -33.97 -36.78 -22.80
N GLU A 141 -34.35 -37.48 -23.85
CA GLU A 141 -34.80 -36.94 -25.12
C GLU A 141 -36.31 -36.61 -25.10
N GLN A 142 -36.70 -35.76 -26.05
CA GLN A 142 -38.04 -35.57 -26.62
C GLN A 142 -38.99 -34.59 -25.90
N ASN A 143 -39.29 -33.46 -26.55
CA ASN A 143 -40.45 -33.39 -27.45
C ASN A 143 -40.52 -32.01 -28.15
N ASP A 144 -40.81 -32.04 -29.44
CA ASP A 144 -41.14 -30.90 -30.29
C ASP A 144 -42.42 -30.18 -29.81
N GLU A 145 -42.52 -28.87 -30.06
CA GLU A 145 -43.67 -28.20 -30.69
C GLU A 145 -43.44 -26.67 -30.77
N ALA A 146 -44.00 -26.09 -31.84
CA ALA A 146 -43.60 -24.85 -32.50
C ALA A 146 -44.27 -23.55 -31.98
N SER A 147 -43.82 -22.44 -32.58
CA SER A 147 -44.48 -21.12 -32.79
C SER A 147 -43.95 -19.98 -31.89
N GLU A 148 -43.77 -18.73 -32.30
CA GLU A 148 -43.80 -18.02 -33.58
C GLU A 148 -43.32 -16.58 -33.25
N LEU A 149 -42.40 -16.05 -34.07
CA LEU A 149 -42.10 -14.63 -34.41
C LEU A 149 -41.83 -13.55 -33.35
N GLY A 150 -40.78 -12.76 -33.64
CA GLY A 150 -40.59 -11.42 -33.09
C GLY A 150 -39.22 -10.80 -33.43
N ALA A 151 -38.95 -10.55 -34.71
CA ALA A 151 -37.77 -9.81 -35.15
C ALA A 151 -37.81 -8.34 -34.72
N ILE A 152 -36.70 -7.78 -34.23
CA ILE A 152 -36.24 -6.45 -34.64
C ILE A 152 -34.74 -6.27 -34.38
N SER A 153 -34.03 -5.98 -35.46
CA SER A 153 -32.67 -5.46 -35.54
C SER A 153 -32.65 -3.98 -35.10
N THR A 154 -31.58 -3.51 -34.45
CA THR A 154 -30.66 -2.52 -35.05
C THR A 154 -29.56 -2.09 -34.09
N ASP A 155 -28.41 -1.88 -34.71
CA ASP A 155 -27.15 -1.38 -34.21
C ASP A 155 -27.27 0.00 -33.55
N ASP A 156 -26.36 0.33 -32.63
CA ASP A 156 -25.58 1.56 -32.81
C ASP A 156 -24.37 1.60 -31.87
N ASN A 157 -23.20 1.48 -32.47
CA ASN A 157 -21.90 1.62 -31.84
C ASN A 157 -21.23 2.83 -32.48
N SER A 158 -21.40 4.03 -31.92
CA SER A 158 -20.66 5.23 -32.35
C SER A 158 -20.73 6.39 -31.36
N TRP A 159 -19.58 6.75 -30.79
CA TRP A 159 -19.26 8.03 -30.15
C TRP A 159 -17.72 8.06 -30.07
N ASP A 160 -17.08 8.42 -31.17
CA ASP A 160 -16.54 9.74 -31.51
C ASP A 160 -15.60 10.34 -30.46
N ALA A 161 -14.32 10.33 -30.82
CA ALA A 161 -13.24 11.07 -30.20
C ALA A 161 -13.16 12.46 -30.81
N SER A 162 -13.41 13.51 -30.04
CA SER A 162 -13.16 14.89 -30.47
C SER A 162 -12.08 15.54 -29.59
N SER A 163 -10.86 15.53 -30.11
CA SER A 163 -9.76 16.37 -29.64
C SER A 163 -9.87 17.75 -30.30
N LYS A 164 -9.88 18.81 -29.49
CA LYS A 164 -9.77 20.21 -29.93
C LYS A 164 -8.29 20.61 -30.12
N PRO A 165 -7.94 21.41 -31.13
CA PRO A 165 -6.85 22.40 -31.06
C PRO A 165 -7.46 23.76 -30.66
N HIS A 166 -7.00 24.43 -29.59
CA HIS A 166 -5.85 25.33 -29.47
C HIS A 166 -5.90 26.57 -30.38
N GLU A 167 -6.34 27.68 -29.80
CA GLU A 167 -5.83 29.04 -30.04
C GLU A 167 -5.44 29.65 -28.70
#